data_AF-A0AA94F474-F1
#
_entry.id   AF-A0AA94F474-F1
#
_cell.length_a   1.000
_cell.length_b   1.000
_cell.length_c   1.000
_cell.angle_alpha   90.00
_cell.angle_beta   90.00
_cell.angle_gamma   90.00
#
_symmetry.space_group_name_H-M   'P 1'
#
loop_
_entity.id
_entity.type
_entity.pdbx_description
1 polymer ?
#
loop_
_entity_poly.entity_id
_entity_poly.type
_entity_poly.pdbx_seq_one_letter_code
_entity_poly.pdbx_strand_id
1 'polypeptide(L)'
;MDLYEFAKYINTSEPLNKNRVSEDIENKIRDLSVEQRINLLVFSFQNYDKAYNKDLCFTYPSLWNEFKGSDWKNLVIDMFPRKLKFMKGDLIEVNTGSYFDIFLLNGIIGISPFEFIFNESEIDKVEKESFFNYLKYFGESSFFYNEREMIEDIVNFYELEVFSNIVKMKERLIEDSFFSPSKNYNELLNQFVK
;
A
#
# COMPACT_ATOMS: atom_id res chain seq x y z
N MET A 1 14.19 4.38 -20.81
CA MET A 1 12.98 3.67 -20.40
C MET A 1 12.22 4.64 -19.54
N ASP A 2 11.01 5.01 -19.94
CA ASP A 2 10.17 5.85 -19.08
C ASP A 2 9.66 5.04 -17.87
N LEU A 3 9.06 5.70 -16.89
CA LEU A 3 8.62 5.06 -15.64
C LEU A 3 7.52 4.02 -15.87
N TYR A 4 6.68 4.22 -16.88
CA TYR A 4 5.56 3.32 -17.21
C TYR A 4 6.06 2.06 -17.89
N GLU A 5 7.01 2.19 -18.81
CA GLU A 5 7.75 1.08 -19.39
C GLU A 5 8.47 0.28 -18.31
N PHE A 6 9.05 0.97 -17.31
CA PHE A 6 9.71 0.30 -16.20
C PHE A 6 8.73 -0.47 -15.31
N ALA A 7 7.58 0.12 -14.95
CA ALA A 7 6.55 -0.58 -14.18
C ALA A 7 6.01 -1.83 -14.91
N LYS A 8 5.82 -1.73 -16.23
CA LYS A 8 5.45 -2.88 -17.07
C LYS A 8 6.55 -3.95 -17.10
N TYR A 9 7.81 -3.53 -17.19
CA TYR A 9 8.95 -4.45 -17.17
C TYR A 9 9.03 -5.21 -15.85
N ILE A 10 8.87 -4.52 -14.71
CA ILE A 10 8.79 -5.17 -13.38
C ILE A 10 7.63 -6.17 -13.35
N ASN A 11 6.46 -5.82 -13.86
CA ASN A 11 5.32 -6.75 -13.91
C ASN A 11 5.62 -8.02 -14.71
N THR A 12 6.28 -7.90 -15.85
CA THR A 12 6.70 -9.07 -16.65
C THR A 12 7.83 -9.89 -16.03
N SER A 13 8.52 -9.35 -15.02
CA SER A 13 9.63 -10.05 -14.35
C SER A 13 9.19 -11.10 -13.32
N GLU A 14 7.89 -11.21 -13.04
CA GLU A 14 7.29 -12.15 -12.08
C GLU A 14 7.96 -12.06 -10.69
N PRO A 15 7.69 -10.97 -9.93
CA PRO A 15 8.37 -10.68 -8.66
C PRO A 15 8.20 -11.77 -7.56
N LEU A 16 7.33 -12.75 -7.76
CA LEU A 16 7.01 -13.87 -6.85
C LEU A 16 8.17 -14.82 -6.52
N ASN A 17 9.28 -14.78 -7.26
CA ASN A 17 10.38 -15.70 -7.03
C ASN A 17 11.50 -15.04 -6.24
N LYS A 18 11.66 -15.48 -4.98
CA LYS A 18 12.80 -15.21 -4.07
C LYS A 18 14.17 -15.36 -4.75
N ASN A 19 14.26 -16.23 -5.76
CA ASN A 19 15.47 -16.49 -6.56
C ASN A 19 15.64 -15.56 -7.78
N ARG A 20 14.76 -14.56 -7.94
CA ARG A 20 14.69 -13.66 -9.09
C ARG A 20 14.60 -12.19 -8.65
N VAL A 21 15.16 -11.82 -7.51
CA VAL A 21 15.52 -10.41 -7.29
C VAL A 21 16.52 -10.07 -8.38
N SER A 22 16.06 -9.36 -9.41
CA SER A 22 16.96 -8.88 -10.44
C SER A 22 17.75 -7.74 -9.82
N GLU A 23 19.05 -7.94 -9.61
CA GLU A 23 19.95 -6.90 -9.13
C GLU A 23 19.82 -5.63 -9.99
N ASP A 24 19.61 -5.79 -11.30
CA ASP A 24 19.36 -4.68 -12.22
C ASP A 24 18.06 -3.91 -11.92
N ILE A 25 16.98 -4.58 -11.52
CA ILE A 25 15.73 -3.92 -11.14
C ILE A 25 15.90 -3.21 -9.80
N GLU A 26 16.48 -3.88 -8.81
CA GLU A 26 16.70 -3.32 -7.47
C GLU A 26 17.63 -2.10 -7.52
N ASN A 27 18.73 -2.16 -8.28
CA ASN A 27 19.62 -1.03 -8.47
C ASN A 27 18.90 0.15 -9.16
N LYS A 28 18.11 -0.13 -10.21
CA LYS A 28 17.31 0.92 -10.86
C LYS A 28 16.30 1.55 -9.93
N ILE A 29 15.64 0.77 -9.06
CA ILE A 29 14.70 1.30 -8.07
C ILE A 29 15.43 2.20 -7.07
N ARG A 30 16.61 1.80 -6.59
CA ARG A 30 17.43 2.60 -5.67
C ARG A 30 17.90 3.92 -6.28
N ASP A 31 18.14 3.94 -7.59
CA ASP A 31 18.53 5.16 -8.33
C ASP A 31 17.34 6.12 -8.58
N LEU A 32 16.09 5.69 -8.32
CA LEU A 32 14.92 6.55 -8.46
C LEU A 32 14.83 7.58 -7.32
N SER A 33 14.43 8.80 -7.67
CA SER A 33 14.01 9.79 -6.67
C SER A 33 12.79 9.28 -5.89
N VAL A 34 12.54 9.86 -4.71
CA VAL A 34 11.34 9.53 -3.91
C VAL A 34 10.06 9.78 -4.72
N GLU A 35 9.98 10.90 -5.44
CA GLU A 35 8.85 11.23 -6.31
C GLU A 35 8.64 10.18 -7.42
N GLN A 36 9.73 9.70 -8.03
CA GLN A 36 9.66 8.65 -9.05
C GLN A 36 9.20 7.31 -8.46
N ARG A 37 9.63 6.97 -7.23
CA ARG A 37 9.16 5.77 -6.52
C ARG A 37 7.66 5.87 -6.20
N ILE A 38 7.19 7.02 -5.73
CA ILE A 38 5.76 7.27 -5.50
C ILE A 38 4.98 7.09 -6.82
N ASN A 39 5.39 7.75 -7.90
CA ASN A 39 4.73 7.64 -9.20
C ASN A 39 4.68 6.18 -9.72
N LEU A 40 5.74 5.39 -9.46
CA LEU A 40 5.78 3.98 -9.80
C LEU A 40 4.75 3.19 -8.99
N LEU A 41 4.70 3.39 -7.68
CA LEU A 41 3.73 2.74 -6.80
C LEU A 41 2.29 3.13 -7.17
N VAL A 42 2.01 4.40 -7.40
CA VAL A 42 0.69 4.89 -7.86
C VAL A 42 0.28 4.17 -9.14
N PHE A 43 1.16 4.14 -10.14
CA PHE A 43 0.87 3.46 -11.39
C PHE A 43 0.62 1.96 -11.16
N SER A 44 1.45 1.28 -10.38
CA SER A 44 1.30 -0.15 -10.12
C SER A 44 0.00 -0.46 -9.37
N PHE A 45 -0.30 0.29 -8.32
CA PHE A 45 -1.50 0.09 -7.50
C PHE A 45 -2.77 0.33 -8.32
N GLN A 46 -2.77 1.30 -9.22
CA GLN A 46 -3.94 1.59 -10.06
C GLN A 46 -4.11 0.62 -11.24
N ASN A 47 -3.09 -0.14 -11.63
CA ASN A 47 -3.12 -0.93 -12.87
C ASN A 47 -2.97 -2.44 -12.68
N TYR A 48 -2.56 -2.88 -11.49
CA TYR A 48 -2.37 -4.29 -11.17
C TYR A 48 -3.17 -4.70 -9.92
N ASP A 49 -3.35 -6.00 -9.72
CA ASP A 49 -4.14 -6.52 -8.63
C ASP A 49 -3.42 -6.49 -7.27
N LYS A 50 -4.17 -6.80 -6.20
CA LYS A 50 -3.65 -6.78 -4.83
C LYS A 50 -2.50 -7.78 -4.64
N ALA A 51 -2.54 -8.94 -5.28
CA ALA A 51 -1.51 -9.97 -5.14
C ALA A 51 -0.18 -9.49 -5.73
N TYR A 52 -0.20 -9.01 -6.98
CA TYR A 52 0.98 -8.44 -7.63
C TYR A 52 1.59 -7.31 -6.80
N ASN A 53 0.77 -6.38 -6.30
CA ASN A 53 1.28 -5.24 -5.54
C ASN A 53 1.89 -5.67 -4.18
N LYS A 54 1.39 -6.76 -3.57
CA LYS A 54 2.01 -7.39 -2.40
C LYS A 54 3.40 -7.91 -2.75
N ASP A 55 3.50 -8.65 -3.85
CA ASP A 55 4.76 -9.21 -4.30
C ASP A 55 5.77 -8.12 -4.64
N LEU A 56 5.34 -7.08 -5.37
CA LEU A 56 6.16 -5.91 -5.68
C LEU A 56 6.76 -5.28 -4.42
N CYS A 57 5.93 -5.01 -3.40
CA CYS A 57 6.37 -4.32 -2.19
C CYS A 57 7.23 -5.19 -1.27
N PHE A 58 7.05 -6.51 -1.28
CA PHE A 58 7.89 -7.43 -0.51
C PHE A 58 9.19 -7.79 -1.22
N THR A 59 9.18 -7.91 -2.55
CA THR A 59 10.39 -8.18 -3.34
C THR A 59 11.30 -6.96 -3.41
N TYR A 60 10.73 -5.75 -3.49
CA TYR A 60 11.50 -4.50 -3.59
C TYR A 60 11.12 -3.49 -2.49
N PRO A 61 11.51 -3.73 -1.22
CA PRO A 61 11.24 -2.78 -0.13
C PRO A 61 11.86 -1.39 -0.35
N SER A 62 12.90 -1.29 -1.17
CA SER A 62 13.53 -0.05 -1.62
C SER A 62 12.54 0.94 -2.25
N LEU A 63 11.37 0.49 -2.70
CA LEU A 63 10.29 1.34 -3.17
C LEU A 63 9.69 2.23 -2.08
N TRP A 64 9.75 1.83 -0.81
CA TRP A 64 8.99 2.49 0.26
C TRP A 64 9.73 2.57 1.62
N ASN A 65 10.74 1.76 1.89
CA ASN A 65 11.40 1.64 3.21
C ASN A 65 12.11 2.92 3.70
N GLU A 66 12.36 3.87 2.80
CA GLU A 66 12.95 5.19 3.10
C GLU A 66 11.93 6.32 3.18
N PHE A 67 10.65 6.06 2.86
CA PHE A 67 9.61 7.08 2.90
C PHE A 67 9.46 7.66 4.31
N LYS A 68 9.22 8.96 4.35
CA LYS A 68 8.83 9.71 5.55
C LYS A 68 7.32 9.90 5.57
N GLY A 69 6.78 10.43 6.67
CA GLY A 69 5.35 10.70 6.79
C GLY A 69 4.77 11.53 5.63
N SER A 70 5.51 12.53 5.13
CA SER A 70 5.11 13.34 3.97
C SER A 70 5.02 12.53 2.67
N ASP A 71 5.93 11.58 2.46
CA ASP A 71 5.99 10.79 1.23
C ASP A 71 4.80 9.82 1.16
N TRP A 72 4.44 9.23 2.32
CA TRP A 72 3.23 8.43 2.44
C TRP A 72 1.95 9.24 2.24
N LYS A 73 1.89 10.48 2.72
CA LYS A 73 0.76 11.37 2.46
C LYS A 73 0.61 11.65 0.97
N ASN A 74 1.71 12.00 0.30
CA ASN A 74 1.71 12.24 -1.14
C ASN A 74 1.22 10.99 -1.89
N LEU A 75 1.76 9.80 -1.57
CA LEU A 75 1.29 8.54 -2.16
C LEU A 75 -0.22 8.33 -1.95
N VAL A 76 -0.74 8.54 -0.74
CA VAL A 76 -2.17 8.36 -0.46
C VAL A 76 -3.02 9.39 -1.20
N ILE A 77 -2.60 10.65 -1.27
CA ILE A 77 -3.29 11.73 -1.99
C ILE A 77 -3.31 11.42 -3.50
N ASP A 78 -2.18 11.04 -4.08
CA ASP A 78 -2.03 10.76 -5.52
C ASP A 78 -2.85 9.53 -5.97
N MET A 79 -3.27 8.70 -5.01
CA MET A 79 -4.19 7.60 -5.27
C MET A 79 -5.67 8.03 -5.35
N PHE A 80 -6.01 9.26 -4.98
CA PHE A 80 -7.34 9.84 -5.14
C PHE A 80 -7.44 10.74 -6.40
N PRO A 81 -8.57 10.71 -7.15
CA PRO A 81 -9.70 9.82 -6.97
C PRO A 81 -9.34 8.36 -7.30
N ARG A 82 -9.94 7.42 -6.55
CA ARG A 82 -9.61 6.00 -6.71
C ARG A 82 -10.08 5.53 -8.09
N LYS A 83 -9.18 4.92 -8.87
CA LYS A 83 -9.50 4.46 -10.23
C LYS A 83 -10.70 3.52 -10.26
N LEU A 84 -10.77 2.61 -9.28
CA LEU A 84 -11.94 1.75 -9.06
C LEU A 84 -12.81 2.34 -7.94
N LYS A 85 -14.04 2.73 -8.27
CA LYS A 85 -15.03 3.25 -7.33
C LYS A 85 -15.89 2.12 -6.78
N PHE A 86 -16.33 2.27 -5.53
CA PHE A 86 -17.20 1.29 -4.88
C PHE A 86 -18.54 1.13 -5.62
N MET A 87 -18.89 -0.12 -5.88
CA MET A 87 -20.12 -0.62 -6.46
C MET A 87 -20.56 -1.85 -5.67
N LYS A 88 -21.72 -1.73 -5.00
CA LYS A 88 -22.24 -2.78 -4.14
C LYS A 88 -22.43 -4.09 -4.92
N GLY A 89 -21.74 -5.15 -4.48
CA GLY A 89 -21.85 -6.49 -5.04
C GLY A 89 -20.87 -6.79 -6.17
N ASP A 90 -20.00 -5.86 -6.55
CA ASP A 90 -18.91 -6.13 -7.47
C ASP A 90 -17.75 -6.84 -6.73
N LEU A 91 -17.47 -8.07 -7.12
CA LEU A 91 -16.40 -8.88 -6.52
C LEU A 91 -15.01 -8.51 -7.05
N ILE A 92 -14.92 -7.80 -8.18
CA ILE A 92 -13.64 -7.31 -8.73
C ILE A 92 -12.96 -6.39 -7.70
N GLU A 93 -13.75 -5.70 -6.89
CA GLU A 93 -13.30 -4.78 -5.84
C GLU A 93 -12.46 -5.44 -4.75
N VAL A 94 -12.67 -6.74 -4.51
CA VAL A 94 -11.98 -7.47 -3.45
C VAL A 94 -10.49 -7.64 -3.77
N ASN A 95 -10.16 -7.80 -5.06
CA ASN A 95 -8.78 -8.05 -5.50
C ASN A 95 -8.12 -6.82 -6.18
N THR A 96 -8.77 -5.66 -6.16
CA THR A 96 -8.21 -4.46 -6.80
C THR A 96 -6.95 -3.96 -6.07
N GLY A 97 -5.95 -3.52 -6.82
CA GLY A 97 -4.81 -2.78 -6.27
C GLY A 97 -5.13 -1.32 -5.92
N SER A 98 -6.30 -0.79 -6.31
CA SER A 98 -6.62 0.64 -6.19
C SER A 98 -6.61 1.17 -4.75
N TYR A 99 -6.61 0.29 -3.75
CA TYR A 99 -6.53 0.61 -2.32
C TYR A 99 -5.30 -0.01 -1.65
N PHE A 100 -4.28 -0.39 -2.43
CA PHE A 100 -3.13 -1.14 -1.93
C PHE A 100 -2.22 -0.29 -1.02
N ASP A 101 -2.12 1.02 -1.24
CA ASP A 101 -1.50 1.96 -0.30
C ASP A 101 -2.09 1.87 1.12
N ILE A 102 -3.42 1.73 1.22
CA ILE A 102 -4.13 1.59 2.50
C ILE A 102 -3.85 0.23 3.13
N PHE A 103 -3.86 -0.83 2.32
CA PHE A 103 -3.50 -2.17 2.76
C PHE A 103 -2.04 -2.25 3.21
N LEU A 104 -1.12 -1.62 2.49
CA LEU A 104 0.30 -1.58 2.80
C LEU A 104 0.52 -0.86 4.13
N LEU A 105 -0.10 0.31 4.34
CA LEU A 105 0.00 1.04 5.61
C LEU A 105 -0.65 0.28 6.77
N ASN A 106 -1.94 -0.06 6.68
CA ASN A 106 -2.68 -0.61 7.82
C ASN A 106 -2.48 -2.11 8.02
N GLY A 107 -2.49 -2.88 6.94
CA GLY A 107 -2.45 -4.33 6.97
C GLY A 107 -1.05 -4.92 7.07
N ILE A 108 -0.04 -4.26 6.47
CA ILE A 108 1.34 -4.75 6.43
C ILE A 108 2.22 -3.99 7.42
N ILE A 109 2.30 -2.66 7.30
CA ILE A 109 3.18 -1.83 8.14
C ILE A 109 2.61 -1.69 9.56
N GLY A 110 1.27 -1.72 9.70
CA GLY A 110 0.60 -1.60 11.00
C GLY A 110 0.39 -0.15 11.44
N ILE A 111 0.10 0.73 10.48
CA ILE A 111 -0.13 2.17 10.63
C ILE A 111 -1.47 2.55 10.01
N SER A 112 -2.29 3.32 10.73
CA SER A 112 -3.64 3.70 10.29
C SER A 112 -3.62 5.02 9.49
N PRO A 113 -3.95 5.01 8.18
CA PRO A 113 -4.03 6.23 7.36
C PRO A 113 -5.39 6.92 7.42
N PHE A 114 -6.38 6.33 8.10
CA PHE A 114 -7.79 6.70 7.93
C PHE A 114 -8.13 8.10 8.44
N GLU A 115 -7.60 8.50 9.60
CA GLU A 115 -7.85 9.83 10.15
C GLU A 115 -7.28 10.93 9.24
N PHE A 116 -6.10 10.71 8.68
CA PHE A 116 -5.53 11.57 7.65
C PHE A 116 -6.47 11.68 6.45
N ILE A 117 -6.90 10.55 5.87
CA ILE A 117 -7.77 10.54 4.68
C ILE A 117 -9.08 11.29 4.93
N PHE A 118 -9.75 11.06 6.06
CA PHE A 118 -11.04 11.71 6.33
C PHE A 118 -10.90 13.21 6.64
N ASN A 119 -9.75 13.65 7.16
CA ASN A 119 -9.49 15.05 7.47
C ASN A 119 -8.82 15.84 6.33
N GLU A 120 -8.20 15.17 5.35
CA GLU A 120 -7.44 15.84 4.28
C GLU A 120 -8.36 16.65 3.36
N SER A 121 -8.04 17.93 3.18
CA SER A 121 -8.81 18.88 2.39
C SER A 121 -8.69 18.68 0.88
N GLU A 122 -7.59 18.11 0.41
CA GLU A 122 -7.35 17.83 -1.02
C GLU A 122 -8.22 16.67 -1.54
N ILE A 123 -8.73 15.81 -0.66
CA ILE A 123 -9.61 14.69 -1.03
C ILE A 123 -11.06 15.17 -0.99
N ASP A 124 -11.73 15.10 -2.14
CA ASP A 124 -13.13 15.52 -2.27
C ASP A 124 -14.06 14.67 -1.37
N LYS A 125 -15.15 15.29 -0.91
CA LYS A 125 -16.13 14.65 -0.04
C LYS A 125 -16.77 13.41 -0.67
N VAL A 126 -17.06 13.44 -1.97
CA VAL A 126 -17.64 12.31 -2.70
C VAL A 126 -16.67 11.13 -2.73
N GLU A 127 -15.37 11.40 -2.88
CA GLU A 127 -14.34 10.37 -2.85
C GLU A 127 -14.15 9.77 -1.45
N LYS A 128 -14.25 10.58 -0.39
CA LYS A 128 -14.27 10.09 0.99
C LYS A 128 -15.48 9.20 1.28
N GLU A 129 -16.66 9.58 0.78
CA GLU A 129 -17.88 8.77 0.91
C GLU A 129 -17.75 7.43 0.15
N SER A 130 -17.20 7.44 -1.07
CA SER A 130 -16.90 6.22 -1.83
C SER A 130 -15.91 5.31 -1.09
N PHE A 131 -14.81 5.87 -0.59
CA PHE A 131 -13.83 5.14 0.21
C PHE A 131 -14.43 4.54 1.49
N PHE A 132 -15.26 5.31 2.20
CA PHE A 132 -15.93 4.83 3.39
C PHE A 132 -16.88 3.67 3.10
N ASN A 133 -17.59 3.71 1.97
CA ASN A 133 -18.42 2.58 1.54
C ASN A 133 -17.56 1.35 1.23
N TYR A 134 -16.45 1.49 0.49
CA TYR A 134 -15.52 0.39 0.26
C TYR A 134 -15.05 -0.23 1.59
N LEU A 135 -14.64 0.61 2.53
CA LEU A 135 -14.22 0.21 3.87
C LEU A 135 -15.34 -0.55 4.61
N LYS A 136 -16.59 -0.09 4.56
CA LYS A 136 -17.74 -0.75 5.19
C LYS A 136 -18.07 -2.13 4.61
N TYR A 137 -17.78 -2.39 3.34
CA TYR A 137 -18.18 -3.65 2.70
C TYR A 137 -17.03 -4.63 2.48
N PHE A 138 -15.82 -4.11 2.27
CA PHE A 138 -14.63 -4.90 1.93
C PHE A 138 -13.45 -4.63 2.86
N GLY A 139 -13.53 -3.61 3.71
CA GLY A 139 -12.41 -3.18 4.55
C GLY A 139 -11.79 -4.28 5.39
N GLU A 140 -12.61 -5.14 6.02
CA GLU A 140 -12.13 -6.22 6.90
C GLU A 140 -11.16 -7.17 6.19
N SER A 141 -11.49 -7.62 4.98
CA SER A 141 -10.62 -8.50 4.18
C SER A 141 -9.56 -7.72 3.38
N SER A 142 -9.83 -6.44 3.09
CA SER A 142 -8.95 -5.65 2.23
C SER A 142 -7.83 -4.94 2.96
N PHE A 143 -7.99 -4.54 4.23
CA PHE A 143 -7.04 -3.68 4.96
C PHE A 143 -6.45 -4.28 6.23
N PHE A 144 -6.91 -5.46 6.66
CA PHE A 144 -6.46 -6.11 7.88
C PHE A 144 -5.89 -7.47 7.50
N TYR A 145 -4.58 -7.54 7.34
CA TYR A 145 -3.89 -8.80 7.09
C TYR A 145 -3.56 -9.49 8.41
N ASN A 146 -3.57 -10.81 8.43
CA ASN A 146 -3.17 -11.56 9.61
C ASN A 146 -1.64 -11.47 9.78
N GLU A 147 -1.18 -10.89 10.89
CA GLU A 147 0.25 -10.70 11.15
C GLU A 147 1.03 -12.03 11.12
N ARG A 148 0.44 -13.11 11.63
CA ARG A 148 1.07 -14.43 11.61
C ARG A 148 1.24 -14.93 10.18
N GLU A 149 0.19 -14.84 9.36
CA GLU A 149 0.25 -15.24 7.95
C GLU A 149 1.27 -14.37 7.18
N MET A 150 1.37 -13.08 7.50
CA MET A 150 2.39 -12.18 6.94
C MET A 150 3.81 -12.66 7.25
N ILE A 151 4.07 -12.99 8.51
CA ILE A 151 5.39 -13.43 8.94
C ILE A 151 5.72 -14.77 8.29
N GLU A 152 4.75 -15.70 8.23
CA GLU A 152 4.92 -16.98 7.54
C GLU A 152 5.21 -16.76 6.04
N ASP A 153 4.46 -15.88 5.36
CA ASP A 153 4.70 -15.50 3.96
C ASP A 153 6.11 -14.93 3.76
N ILE A 154 6.53 -13.98 4.61
CA ILE A 154 7.88 -13.38 4.53
C ILE A 154 8.94 -14.45 4.72
N VAL A 155 8.87 -15.25 5.78
CA VAL A 155 9.86 -16.30 6.07
C VAL A 155 9.94 -17.32 4.92
N ASN A 156 8.80 -17.72 4.37
CA ASN A 156 8.72 -18.73 3.32
C ASN A 156 9.17 -18.18 1.95
N PHE A 157 8.75 -16.97 1.59
CA PHE A 157 8.83 -16.48 0.20
C PHE A 157 9.69 -15.22 0.01
N TYR A 158 10.06 -14.49 1.07
CA TYR A 158 10.86 -13.26 1.00
C TYR A 158 12.02 -13.22 2.02
N GLU A 159 12.84 -12.17 1.97
CA GLU A 159 13.99 -12.07 2.86
C GLU A 159 13.60 -11.54 4.24
N LEU A 160 14.31 -11.98 5.30
CA LEU A 160 14.09 -11.46 6.65
C LEU A 160 14.34 -9.95 6.75
N GLU A 161 15.14 -9.39 5.85
CA GLU A 161 15.34 -7.95 5.73
C GLU A 161 14.03 -7.18 5.47
N VAL A 162 13.09 -7.79 4.73
CA VAL A 162 11.76 -7.21 4.48
C VAL A 162 11.03 -6.98 5.80
N PHE A 163 11.04 -7.97 6.69
CA PHE A 163 10.42 -7.85 8.02
C PHE A 163 11.07 -6.73 8.85
N SER A 164 12.41 -6.64 8.82
CA SER A 164 13.14 -5.54 9.45
C SER A 164 12.72 -4.17 8.88
N ASN A 165 12.54 -4.05 7.56
CA ASN A 165 12.10 -2.82 6.93
C ASN A 165 10.67 -2.42 7.35
N ILE A 166 9.77 -3.40 7.47
CA ILE A 166 8.39 -3.18 7.97
C ILE A 166 8.42 -2.61 9.39
N VAL A 167 9.16 -3.25 10.32
CA VAL A 167 9.24 -2.82 11.72
C VAL A 167 9.84 -1.42 11.83
N LYS A 168 10.97 -1.15 11.17
CA LYS A 168 11.62 0.17 11.18
C LYS A 168 10.72 1.27 10.62
N MET A 169 9.94 0.97 9.58
CA MET A 169 8.98 1.92 9.01
C MET A 169 7.86 2.23 10.01
N LYS A 170 7.29 1.20 10.64
CA LYS A 170 6.24 1.37 11.66
C LYS A 170 6.71 2.28 12.79
N GLU A 171 7.88 2.01 13.35
CA GLU A 171 8.47 2.79 14.44
C GLU A 171 8.64 4.26 14.04
N ARG A 172 9.25 4.50 12.87
CA ARG A 172 9.45 5.86 12.33
C ARG A 172 8.15 6.63 12.17
N LEU A 173 7.12 6.01 11.60
CA LEU A 173 5.84 6.68 11.33
C LEU A 173 5.04 6.97 12.60
N ILE A 174 5.21 6.17 13.66
CA ILE A 174 4.61 6.43 14.98
C ILE A 174 5.32 7.63 15.64
N GLU A 175 6.65 7.71 15.55
CA GLU A 175 7.43 8.81 16.12
C GLU A 175 7.11 10.16 15.44
N ASP A 176 6.96 10.14 14.11
CA ASP A 176 6.67 11.34 13.31
C ASP A 176 5.26 11.94 13.56
N SER A 177 4.42 11.31 14.39
CA SER A 177 3.08 11.78 14.82
C SER A 177 2.05 12.01 13.70
N PHE A 178 2.41 11.73 12.44
CA PHE A 178 1.51 11.91 11.29
C PHE A 178 0.45 10.82 11.18
N PHE A 179 0.75 9.63 11.69
CA PHE A 179 -0.16 8.50 11.66
C PHE A 179 -0.28 7.86 13.04
N SER A 180 -1.43 7.26 13.29
CA SER A 180 -1.67 6.46 14.50
C SER A 180 -1.27 4.99 14.25
N PRO A 181 -1.04 4.20 15.32
CA PRO A 181 -1.01 2.75 15.19
C PRO A 181 -2.24 2.21 14.46
N SER A 182 -2.10 1.06 13.81
CA SER A 182 -3.23 0.39 13.15
C SER A 182 -4.40 0.21 14.12
N LYS A 183 -5.59 0.44 13.58
CA LYS A 183 -6.86 0.21 14.29
C LYS A 183 -7.40 -1.13 13.84
N ASN A 184 -8.30 -1.74 14.60
CA ASN A 184 -9.07 -2.87 14.06
C ASN A 184 -10.30 -2.37 13.30
N TYR A 185 -10.92 -3.27 12.54
CA TYR A 185 -12.03 -2.94 11.66
C TYR A 185 -13.24 -2.33 12.39
N ASN A 186 -13.63 -2.93 13.51
CA ASN A 186 -14.80 -2.49 14.27
C ASN A 186 -14.58 -1.13 14.93
N GLU A 187 -13.40 -0.89 15.50
CA GLU A 187 -13.02 0.41 16.05
C GLU A 187 -13.13 1.51 15.01
N LEU A 188 -12.63 1.23 13.82
CA LEU A 188 -12.65 2.17 12.72
C LEU A 188 -14.08 2.49 12.27
N LEU A 189 -14.93 1.48 12.11
CA LEU A 189 -16.32 1.72 11.73
C LEU A 189 -17.03 2.56 12.78
N ASN A 190 -16.84 2.27 14.06
CA ASN A 190 -17.46 3.05 15.14
C ASN A 190 -16.97 4.51 15.18
N GLN A 191 -15.75 4.79 14.74
CA GLN A 191 -15.22 6.15 14.72
C GLN A 191 -15.84 7.02 13.61
N PHE A 192 -16.14 6.43 12.44
CA PHE A 192 -16.56 7.18 11.26
C PHE A 192 -18.04 6.95 10.86
N VAL A 193 -18.71 5.95 11.41
CA VAL A 193 -20.19 5.84 11.37
C VAL A 193 -20.75 6.83 12.40
N LYS A 194 -21.30 7.95 11.93
CA LYS A 194 -22.20 8.81 12.73
C LYS A 194 -23.64 8.60 12.29
#